data_AF-A0A4P8L211-F1
#
_entry.id   AF-A0A4P8L211-F1
#
_cell.length_a   1.000
_cell.length_b   1.000
_cell.length_c   1.000
_cell.angle_alpha   90.00
_cell.angle_beta   90.00
_cell.angle_gamma   90.00
#
_symmetry.space_group_name_H-M   'P 1'
#
loop_
_entity.id
_entity.type
_entity.pdbx_description
1 polymer ?
#
loop_
_entity_poly.entity_id
_entity_poly.type
_entity_poly.pdbx_seq_one_letter_code
_entity_poly.pdbx_strand_id
1 'polypeptide(L)'
;MKDSLRCPRCQSEALYRYGFTPSGKQRYLCVVCQHQFVEHPARKPPEVRPSCPRCGQPMHVYMRRGGVVRFRCTRYPECRTYLKIRAEVSRS
;
A
#
# COMPACT_ATOMS: atom_id res chain seq x y z
N MET A 1 15.22 -21.78 -13.47
CA MET A 1 14.42 -20.76 -14.18
C MET A 1 14.39 -19.53 -13.27
N LYS A 2 15.06 -18.44 -13.64
CA LYS A 2 15.08 -17.20 -12.85
C LYS A 2 13.83 -16.41 -13.23
N ASP A 3 12.95 -16.17 -12.28
CA ASP A 3 11.76 -15.34 -12.51
C ASP A 3 12.23 -13.92 -12.86
N SER A 4 11.90 -13.44 -14.05
CA SER A 4 12.31 -12.12 -14.53
C SER A 4 11.50 -11.06 -13.81
N LEU A 5 12.13 -10.31 -12.90
CA LEU A 5 11.48 -9.24 -12.16
C LEU A 5 10.95 -8.15 -13.10
N ARG A 6 9.65 -7.82 -12.98
CA ARG A 6 8.96 -6.83 -13.81
C ARG A 6 8.34 -5.73 -12.97
N CYS A 7 8.17 -4.54 -13.58
CA CYS A 7 7.45 -3.45 -12.93
C CYS A 7 5.98 -3.82 -12.70
N PRO A 8 5.44 -3.72 -11.47
CA PRO A 8 4.04 -4.06 -11.19
C PRO A 8 3.02 -3.07 -11.79
N ARG A 9 3.46 -1.89 -12.27
CA ARG A 9 2.58 -0.92 -12.93
C ARG A 9 2.52 -1.05 -14.44
N CYS A 10 3.65 -1.34 -15.10
CA CYS A 10 3.74 -1.32 -16.57
C CYS A 10 4.37 -2.58 -17.18
N GLN A 11 4.71 -3.58 -16.37
CA GLN A 11 5.27 -4.88 -16.76
C GLN A 11 6.63 -4.85 -17.49
N SER A 12 7.22 -3.67 -17.66
CA SER A 12 8.57 -3.50 -18.19
C SER A 12 9.62 -4.19 -17.32
N GLU A 13 10.62 -4.80 -17.97
CA GLU A 13 11.81 -5.39 -17.36
C GLU A 13 12.93 -4.36 -17.14
N ALA A 14 12.78 -3.14 -17.66
CA ALA A 14 13.76 -2.06 -17.48
C ALA A 14 13.69 -1.50 -16.06
N LEU A 15 14.41 -2.15 -15.14
CA LEU A 15 14.44 -1.87 -13.71
C LEU A 15 15.83 -1.45 -13.25
N TYR A 16 15.92 -0.34 -12.52
CA TYR A 16 17.12 0.12 -11.84
C TYR A 16 17.10 -0.27 -10.36
N ARG A 17 18.22 -0.77 -9.82
CA ARG A 17 18.38 -1.11 -8.39
C ARG A 17 18.53 0.18 -7.56
N TYR A 18 17.43 0.65 -6.98
CA TYR A 18 17.33 1.90 -6.23
C TYR A 18 17.69 1.73 -4.74
N GLY A 19 18.86 1.18 -4.43
CA GLY A 19 19.29 0.98 -3.03
C GLY A 19 18.36 0.05 -2.22
N PHE A 20 18.30 0.26 -0.90
CA PHE A 20 17.61 -0.65 0.03
C PHE A 20 16.62 0.08 0.95
N THR A 21 15.63 -0.64 1.47
CA THR A 21 14.79 -0.17 2.58
C THR A 21 15.58 -0.19 3.90
N PRO A 22 15.12 0.48 4.97
CA PRO A 22 15.71 0.34 6.30
C PRO A 22 15.73 -1.11 6.82
N SER A 23 14.82 -1.94 6.32
CA SER A 23 14.76 -3.38 6.63
C SER A 23 15.64 -4.24 5.69
N GLY A 24 16.53 -3.64 4.90
CA GLY A 24 17.45 -4.33 4.00
C GLY A 24 16.87 -4.88 2.71
N LYS A 25 15.61 -4.59 2.35
CA LYS A 25 15.00 -5.10 1.11
C LYS A 25 15.43 -4.24 -0.09
N GLN A 26 15.80 -4.90 -1.19
CA GLN A 26 16.15 -4.21 -2.44
C GLN A 26 14.95 -3.41 -2.96
N ARG A 27 15.18 -2.13 -3.24
CA ARG A 27 14.24 -1.27 -3.97
C ARG A 27 14.58 -1.27 -5.45
N TYR A 28 13.56 -1.15 -6.28
CA TYR A 28 13.66 -1.04 -7.72
C TYR A 28 12.95 0.21 -8.19
N LEU A 29 13.49 0.88 -9.20
CA LEU A 29 12.87 1.99 -9.92
C LEU A 29 12.67 1.54 -11.37
N CYS A 30 11.44 1.53 -11.85
CA CYS A 30 11.18 1.28 -13.27
C CYS A 30 11.62 2.49 -14.10
N VAL A 31 12.48 2.28 -15.09
CA VAL A 31 12.99 3.37 -15.94
C VAL A 31 11.91 3.89 -16.90
N VAL A 32 10.92 3.05 -17.25
CA VAL A 32 9.82 3.43 -18.17
C VAL A 32 8.77 4.32 -17.49
N CYS A 33 8.28 3.93 -16.31
CA CYS A 33 7.16 4.63 -15.65
C CYS A 33 7.54 5.28 -14.31
N GLN A 34 8.84 5.33 -13.99
CA GLN A 34 9.42 5.88 -12.77
C GLN A 34 8.82 5.33 -11.46
N HIS A 35 8.18 4.15 -11.54
CA HIS A 35 7.57 3.53 -10.37
C HIS A 35 8.64 2.88 -9.50
N GLN A 36 8.70 3.31 -8.24
CA GLN A 36 9.52 2.64 -7.24
C GLN A 36 8.72 1.55 -6.51
N PHE A 37 9.33 0.38 -6.34
CA PHE A 37 8.73 -0.74 -5.62
C PHE A 37 9.79 -1.63 -4.96
N VAL A 38 9.34 -2.62 -4.20
CA VAL A 38 10.16 -3.69 -3.63
C VAL A 38 9.58 -5.03 -4.06
N GLU A 39 10.43 -6.01 -4.28
CA GLU A 39 10.03 -7.40 -4.50
C GLU A 39 9.59 -7.96 -3.14
N HIS A 40 8.32 -8.35 -3.02
CA HIS A 40 7.68 -8.82 -1.78
C HIS A 40 7.60 -7.75 -0.66
N PRO A 41 6.68 -6.77 -0.76
CA PRO A 41 6.45 -5.80 0.31
C PRO A 41 6.11 -6.52 1.62
N ALA A 42 6.76 -6.13 2.72
CA ALA A 42 6.57 -6.77 4.02
C ALA A 42 5.14 -6.61 4.59
N ARG A 43 4.37 -5.66 4.06
CA ARG A 43 3.00 -5.38 4.50
C ARG A 43 2.07 -5.46 3.30
N LYS A 44 1.06 -6.33 3.40
CA LYS A 44 -0.02 -6.39 2.41
C LYS A 44 -0.88 -5.11 2.48
N PRO A 45 -1.42 -4.62 1.35
CA PRO A 45 -2.48 -3.64 1.35
C PRO A 45 -3.66 -4.12 2.21
N PRO A 46 -4.52 -3.21 2.74
CA PRO A 46 -5.77 -3.66 3.34
C PRO A 46 -6.61 -4.36 2.28
N GLU A 47 -7.22 -5.47 2.65
CA GLU A 47 -8.16 -6.20 1.79
C GLU A 47 -9.40 -5.34 1.50
N VAL A 48 -9.90 -4.63 2.52
CA VAL A 48 -11.10 -3.80 2.41
C VAL A 48 -10.74 -2.31 2.52
N ARG A 49 -11.22 -1.52 1.56
CA ARG A 49 -11.28 -0.06 1.65
C ARG A 49 -12.73 0.35 1.95
N PRO A 50 -13.05 0.72 3.20
CA PRO A 50 -14.42 1.04 3.58
C PRO A 50 -14.86 2.37 2.98
N SER A 51 -16.17 2.51 2.81
CA SER A 51 -16.83 3.78 2.52
C SER A 51 -17.01 4.59 3.79
N CYS A 52 -16.96 5.93 3.66
CA CYS A 52 -17.11 6.85 4.77
C CYS A 52 -18.56 6.83 5.30
N PRO A 53 -18.78 6.58 6.61
CA PRO A 53 -20.15 6.52 7.16
C PRO A 53 -20.87 7.87 7.15
N ARG A 54 -20.15 8.98 6.99
CA ARG A 54 -20.74 10.33 6.97
C ARG A 54 -21.15 10.80 5.57
N CYS A 55 -20.40 10.43 4.54
CA CYS A 55 -20.58 11.00 3.20
C CYS A 55 -20.53 9.97 2.05
N GLY A 56 -20.40 8.68 2.36
CA GLY A 56 -20.37 7.58 1.39
C GLY A 56 -19.08 7.46 0.57
N GLN A 57 -18.20 8.47 0.56
CA GLN A 57 -16.97 8.49 -0.24
C GLN A 57 -15.95 7.44 0.22
N PRO A 58 -15.08 6.93 -0.67
CA PRO A 58 -14.06 5.95 -0.29
C PRO A 58 -13.11 6.52 0.75
N MET A 59 -12.56 5.64 1.58
CA MET A 59 -11.55 6.00 2.57
C MET A 59 -10.19 5.36 2.25
N HIS A 60 -9.10 6.07 2.56
CA HIS A 60 -7.73 5.55 2.43
C HIS A 60 -7.10 5.28 3.79
N VAL A 61 -6.08 4.40 3.80
CA VAL A 61 -5.31 4.11 5.01
C VAL A 61 -4.58 5.36 5.44
N TYR A 62 -4.88 5.84 6.64
CA TYR A 62 -4.20 6.97 7.26
C TYR A 62 -3.07 6.51 8.19
N MET A 63 -3.35 5.52 9.04
CA MET A 63 -2.37 5.02 10.02
C MET A 63 -2.63 3.55 10.35
N ARG A 64 -1.57 2.81 10.67
CA ARG A 64 -1.64 1.46 11.22
C ARG A 64 -0.91 1.44 12.55
N ARG A 65 -1.59 1.08 13.64
CA ARG A 65 -1.00 0.99 14.98
C ARG A 65 -1.70 -0.08 15.81
N GLY A 66 -0.94 -0.99 16.43
CA GLY A 66 -1.46 -2.00 17.37
C GLY A 66 -2.58 -2.89 16.79
N GLY A 67 -2.41 -3.41 15.57
CA GLY A 67 -3.44 -4.24 14.92
C GLY A 67 -4.67 -3.47 14.40
N VAL A 68 -4.72 -2.15 14.60
CA VAL A 68 -5.80 -1.28 14.11
C VAL A 68 -5.34 -0.53 12.87
N VAL A 69 -6.18 -0.54 11.85
CA VAL A 69 -6.05 0.33 10.67
C VAL A 69 -7.03 1.49 10.82
N ARG A 70 -6.50 2.71 10.87
CA ARG A 70 -7.28 3.94 10.82
C ARG A 70 -7.38 4.40 9.38
N PHE A 71 -8.60 4.53 8.89
CA PHE A 71 -8.94 5.08 7.59
C PHE A 71 -9.36 6.54 7.73
N ARG A 72 -9.00 7.37 6.74
CA ARG A 72 -9.42 8.77 6.63
C ARG A 72 -10.23 8.93 5.35
N CYS A 73 -11.28 9.75 5.40
CA CYS A 73 -12.05 10.09 4.21
C CYS A 73 -11.15 10.71 3.13
N THR A 74 -11.40 10.37 1.86
CA THR A 74 -10.70 10.97 0.72
C THR A 74 -11.01 12.46 0.56
N ARG A 75 -12.22 12.90 0.92
CA ARG A 75 -12.63 14.32 0.98
C ARG A 75 -12.12 15.05 2.23
N TYR A 76 -10.93 14.75 2.71
CA TYR A 76 -10.33 15.55 3.79
C TYR A 76 -9.69 16.79 3.16
N PRO A 77 -9.94 18.02 3.66
CA PRO A 77 -10.46 18.39 4.98
C PRO A 77 -11.98 18.64 5.09
N GLU A 78 -12.76 18.57 4.01
CA GLU A 78 -14.21 18.86 3.99
C GLU A 78 -15.02 17.84 4.81
N CYS A 79 -14.58 16.58 4.81
CA CYS A 79 -15.10 15.49 5.60
C CYS A 79 -13.99 14.94 6.49
N ARG A 80 -13.98 15.37 7.76
CA ARG A 80 -12.96 15.01 8.77
C ARG A 80 -13.22 13.66 9.46
N THR A 81 -14.07 12.81 8.86
CA THR A 81 -14.42 11.51 9.43
C THR A 81 -13.26 10.53 9.31
N TYR A 82 -13.03 9.80 10.41
CA TYR A 82 -12.10 8.68 10.49
C TYR A 82 -12.86 7.42 10.84
N LEU A 83 -12.39 6.29 10.34
CA LEU A 83 -12.91 4.96 10.68
C LEU A 83 -11.77 4.10 11.19
N LYS A 84 -12.02 3.30 12.23
CA LYS A 84 -11.04 2.37 12.79
C LYS A 84 -11.53 0.95 12.54
N ILE A 85 -10.72 0.15 11.84
CA ILE A 85 -10.99 -1.26 11.63
C ILE A 85 -9.89 -2.05 12.33
N ARG A 86 -10.27 -2.95 13.23
CA ARG A 86 -9.34 -3.96 13.76
C ARG A 86 -9.11 -4.97 12.65
N ALA A 87 -7.86 -5.19 12.29
CA ALA A 87 -7.53 -6.33 11.44
C ALA A 87 -7.70 -7.57 12.31
N GLU A 88 -8.89 -8.16 12.30
CA GLU A 88 -9.08 -9.48 12.89
C GLU A 88 -8.15 -10.42 12.12
N VAL A 89 -7.14 -10.92 12.83
CA VAL A 89 -6.32 -12.00 12.33
C VAL A 89 -7.26 -13.20 12.24
N SER A 90 -7.74 -13.52 11.04
CA SER A 90 -8.31 -14.84 10.77
C SER A 90 -7.21 -15.86 11.07
N ARG A 91 -7.16 -16.32 12.31
CA ARG A 91 -6.44 -17.52 12.71
C ARG A 91 -7.26 -18.68 12.15
N SER A 92 -6.82 -19.23 11.04
CA SER A 92 -7.18 -20.58 10.60
C SER A 92 -5.88 -21.24 10.16
#